data_AF-A0A9E9P4E4-F1
#
_entry.id   AF-A0A9E9P4E4-F1
#
_cell.length_a   1.000
_cell.length_b   1.000
_cell.length_c   1.000
_cell.angle_alpha   90.00
_cell.angle_beta   90.00
_cell.angle_gamma   90.00
#
_symmetry.space_group_name_H-M   'P 1'
#
loop_
_entity.id
_entity.type
_entity.pdbx_description
1 polymer ?
#
loop_
_entity_poly.entity_id
_entity_poly.type
_entity_poly.pdbx_seq_one_letter_code
_entity_poly.pdbx_strand_id
1 'polypeptide(L)'
;MVAYSYVTYENVDGSQNVFTFHFPFLAPEHIHVEVDKVPVSFTFLNKGVIQTASVPPQGSDVVVRRITPREESVVDFVDGALLREEPLDLLNIFYLYIVQETVDQAEMALEVSQGIDAKAQEALDKVNDAIEEALAAVDERLAPILEETLVVLTEIRATAAEVETTSDLLLELYETLKDSVTIATDSAERAEKALEEAEDLLNNTVSVTVVEDSDASYVLQMEFGETAITTPNLKSSSPAFESGTQMLFIQATAPTGWTKVITHNDKALRIVSSVGGISGGTVPFTTAFTLREISGSIGNTTLTVAQMPSHSHSYTAAGGSTCYPSQDGTSARPAGSNTGAAGGNGAHTHSLTGVSVDLGVQYVDAIIARKD
;
A
#
# COMPACT_ATOMS: atom_id res chain seq x y z
N MET A 1 -17.67 39.97 -75.57
CA MET A 1 -18.53 41.11 -75.93
C MET A 1 -17.98 41.71 -77.23
N VAL A 2 -18.79 42.40 -78.05
CA VAL A 2 -18.26 43.08 -79.23
C VAL A 2 -17.77 44.45 -78.80
N ALA A 3 -16.46 44.69 -78.87
CA ALA A 3 -15.85 45.97 -78.54
C ALA A 3 -16.27 47.06 -79.54
N TYR A 4 -16.38 48.31 -79.07
CA TYR A 4 -16.82 49.44 -79.86
C TYR A 4 -15.68 50.26 -80.47
N SER A 5 -14.47 50.14 -79.94
CA SER A 5 -13.31 50.98 -80.25
C SER A 5 -12.08 50.20 -80.70
N TYR A 6 -12.09 48.87 -80.61
CA TYR A 6 -10.95 48.04 -81.01
C TYR A 6 -11.36 46.70 -81.65
N VAL A 7 -10.42 46.08 -82.34
CA VAL A 7 -10.46 44.69 -82.75
C VAL A 7 -9.13 44.02 -82.43
N THR A 8 -9.20 42.81 -81.87
CA THR A 8 -8.02 41.99 -81.56
C THR A 8 -7.99 40.80 -82.51
N TYR A 9 -6.82 40.58 -83.11
CA TYR A 9 -6.48 39.38 -83.86
C TYR A 9 -5.50 38.57 -83.01
N GLU A 10 -6.01 37.55 -82.35
CA GLU A 10 -5.20 36.70 -81.47
C GLU A 10 -4.44 35.65 -82.29
N ASN A 11 -3.23 35.31 -81.83
CA ASN A 11 -2.43 34.19 -82.36
C ASN A 11 -2.31 34.20 -83.90
N VAL A 12 -1.84 35.32 -84.48
CA VAL A 12 -1.72 35.43 -85.94
C VAL A 12 -0.77 34.36 -86.52
N ASP A 13 -1.07 33.91 -87.74
CA ASP A 13 -0.38 32.81 -88.42
C ASP A 13 1.06 33.12 -88.89
N GLY A 14 1.53 34.35 -88.68
CA GLY A 14 2.83 34.82 -89.15
C GLY A 14 2.94 35.03 -90.66
N SER A 15 1.81 35.04 -91.38
CA SER A 15 1.75 35.21 -92.84
C SER A 15 0.89 36.39 -93.29
N GLN A 16 -0.08 36.82 -92.47
CA GLN A 16 -0.92 37.99 -92.76
C GLN A 16 -0.31 39.30 -92.25
N ASN A 17 -0.37 40.38 -93.06
CA ASN A 17 -0.03 41.73 -92.62
C ASN A 17 -1.15 42.75 -92.88
N VAL A 18 -2.32 42.31 -93.33
CA VAL A 18 -3.50 43.12 -93.63
C VAL A 18 -4.60 42.81 -92.62
N PHE A 19 -5.16 43.84 -92.00
CA PHE A 19 -6.15 43.72 -90.92
C PHE A 19 -7.36 44.62 -91.19
N THR A 20 -8.55 44.12 -90.89
CA THR A 20 -9.83 44.79 -91.18
C THR A 20 -10.53 45.18 -89.88
N PHE A 21 -11.03 46.40 -89.79
CA PHE A 21 -11.81 46.87 -88.65
C PHE A 21 -13.06 47.63 -89.13
N HIS A 22 -14.10 47.63 -88.30
CA HIS A 22 -15.42 48.16 -88.67
C HIS A 22 -15.88 49.32 -87.78
N PHE A 23 -15.16 49.62 -86.69
CA PHE A 23 -15.52 50.74 -85.82
C PHE A 23 -15.19 52.09 -86.50
N PRO A 24 -16.04 53.12 -86.31
CA PRO A 24 -15.83 54.42 -86.94
C PRO A 24 -14.79 55.27 -86.19
N PHE A 25 -14.21 56.26 -86.85
CA PHE A 25 -13.23 57.19 -86.27
C PHE A 25 -13.39 58.59 -86.89
N LEU A 26 -12.92 59.62 -86.17
CA LEU A 26 -13.00 61.01 -86.63
C LEU A 26 -11.90 61.37 -87.63
N ALA A 27 -10.67 60.94 -87.36
CA ALA A 27 -9.50 61.23 -88.18
C ALA A 27 -8.57 59.99 -88.25
N PRO A 28 -7.89 59.72 -89.38
CA PRO A 28 -7.00 58.56 -89.54
C PRO A 28 -5.90 58.47 -88.46
N GLU A 29 -5.48 59.60 -87.92
CA GLU A 29 -4.45 59.73 -86.87
C GLU A 29 -4.92 59.15 -85.52
N HIS A 30 -6.22 58.95 -85.32
CA HIS A 30 -6.76 58.34 -84.11
C HIS A 30 -6.62 56.82 -84.12
N ILE A 31 -6.31 56.21 -85.27
CA ILE A 31 -6.11 54.77 -85.35
C ILE A 31 -4.69 54.42 -84.92
N HIS A 32 -4.60 53.47 -84.01
CA HIS A 32 -3.35 52.96 -83.46
C HIS A 32 -3.33 51.45 -83.63
N VAL A 33 -2.17 50.90 -83.99
CA VAL A 33 -1.97 49.47 -84.19
C VAL A 33 -0.83 49.00 -83.30
N GLU A 34 -1.05 47.92 -82.58
CA GLU A 34 -0.09 47.31 -81.68
C GLU A 34 0.09 45.83 -82.01
N VAL A 35 1.31 45.34 -81.90
CA VAL A 35 1.66 43.91 -81.96
C VAL A 35 2.28 43.56 -80.63
N ASP A 36 1.71 42.60 -79.88
CA ASP A 36 2.15 42.23 -78.54
C ASP A 36 2.30 43.42 -77.59
N LYS A 37 1.35 44.37 -77.66
CA LYS A 37 1.33 45.64 -76.88
C LYS A 37 2.45 46.63 -77.25
N VAL A 38 3.16 46.40 -78.35
CA VAL A 38 4.16 47.31 -78.90
C VAL A 38 3.56 48.05 -80.09
N PRO A 39 3.52 49.39 -80.09
CA PRO A 39 3.03 50.17 -81.23
C PRO A 39 3.83 49.88 -82.51
N VAL A 40 3.13 49.70 -83.63
CA VAL A 40 3.74 49.47 -84.95
C VAL A 40 3.24 50.46 -85.99
N SER A 41 4.06 50.71 -87.01
CA SER A 41 3.66 51.53 -88.16
C SER A 41 2.74 50.76 -89.11
N PHE A 42 1.78 51.46 -89.71
CA PHE A 42 0.80 50.90 -90.63
C PHE A 42 0.41 51.92 -91.71
N THR A 43 -0.24 51.44 -92.76
CA THR A 43 -0.81 52.23 -93.86
C THR A 43 -2.26 51.83 -94.11
N PHE A 44 -3.14 52.79 -94.41
CA PHE A 44 -4.51 52.50 -94.81
C PHE A 44 -4.57 52.01 -96.25
N LEU A 45 -5.17 50.83 -96.47
CA LEU A 45 -5.56 50.36 -97.80
C LEU A 45 -6.94 50.94 -98.19
N ASN A 46 -7.82 51.08 -97.21
CA ASN A 46 -9.10 51.79 -97.31
C ASN A 46 -9.60 52.18 -95.90
N LYS A 47 -10.79 52.80 -95.79
CA LYS A 47 -11.33 53.32 -94.52
C LYS A 47 -11.51 52.27 -93.41
N GLY A 48 -11.55 50.98 -93.72
CA GLY A 48 -11.67 49.90 -92.73
C GLY A 48 -10.58 48.84 -92.82
N VAL A 49 -9.51 49.06 -93.59
CA VAL A 49 -8.45 48.06 -93.79
C VAL A 49 -7.09 48.74 -93.71
N ILE A 50 -6.24 48.21 -92.83
CA ILE A 50 -4.85 48.64 -92.66
C ILE A 50 -3.88 47.53 -93.04
N GLN A 51 -2.68 47.92 -93.45
CA GLN A 51 -1.55 47.03 -93.67
C GLN A 51 -0.40 47.46 -92.77
N THR A 52 0.13 46.52 -91.99
CA THR A 52 1.31 46.72 -91.15
C THR A 52 2.58 46.68 -92.00
N ALA A 53 3.61 47.44 -91.60
CA ALA A 53 4.86 47.57 -92.37
C ALA A 53 5.64 46.25 -92.49
N SER A 54 5.55 45.40 -91.48
CA SER A 54 6.13 44.05 -91.45
C SER A 54 5.07 43.04 -91.04
N VAL A 55 5.17 41.82 -91.57
CA VAL A 55 4.32 40.71 -91.13
C VAL A 55 4.54 40.47 -89.63
N PRO A 56 3.50 40.52 -88.79
CA PRO A 56 3.62 40.22 -87.36
C PRO A 56 4.14 38.79 -87.15
N PRO A 57 4.98 38.54 -86.12
CA PRO A 57 5.48 37.19 -85.84
C PRO A 57 4.35 36.19 -85.60
N GLN A 58 4.62 34.92 -85.89
CA GLN A 58 3.67 33.84 -85.62
C GLN A 58 3.37 33.76 -84.12
N GLY A 59 2.09 33.70 -83.76
CA GLY A 59 1.62 33.62 -82.38
C GLY A 59 1.51 34.98 -81.67
N SER A 60 1.84 36.09 -82.33
CA SER A 60 1.63 37.43 -81.79
C SER A 60 0.16 37.85 -81.85
N ASP A 61 -0.24 38.74 -80.93
CA ASP A 61 -1.55 39.36 -80.92
C ASP A 61 -1.49 40.75 -81.56
N VAL A 62 -2.39 41.03 -82.51
CA VAL A 62 -2.48 42.33 -83.19
C VAL A 62 -3.74 43.06 -82.75
N VAL A 63 -3.59 44.25 -82.20
CA VAL A 63 -4.70 45.10 -81.75
C VAL A 63 -4.77 46.33 -82.63
N VAL A 64 -5.91 46.53 -83.29
CA VAL A 64 -6.24 47.76 -84.01
C VAL A 64 -7.28 48.52 -83.19
N ARG A 65 -6.96 49.73 -82.75
CA ARG A 65 -7.82 50.51 -81.83
C ARG A 65 -7.92 51.97 -82.22
N ARG A 66 -9.04 52.59 -81.85
CA ARG A 66 -9.22 54.04 -81.85
C ARG A 66 -8.72 54.62 -80.53
N ILE A 67 -7.99 55.71 -80.62
CA ILE A 67 -7.61 56.57 -79.49
C ILE A 67 -8.00 57.99 -79.86
N THR A 68 -9.12 58.45 -79.31
CA THR A 68 -9.60 59.81 -79.53
C THR A 68 -8.82 60.79 -78.65
N PRO A 69 -8.41 61.97 -79.16
CA PRO A 69 -7.75 63.00 -78.35
C PRO A 69 -8.57 63.34 -77.10
N ARG A 70 -7.90 63.49 -75.96
CA ARG A 70 -8.53 63.72 -74.65
C ARG A 70 -8.16 65.04 -73.99
N GLU A 71 -7.18 65.73 -74.53
CA GLU A 71 -6.62 66.96 -73.96
C GLU A 71 -7.25 68.20 -74.58
N GLU A 72 -7.78 68.09 -75.81
CA GLU A 72 -8.39 69.19 -76.54
C GLU A 72 -9.69 68.72 -77.21
N SER A 73 -10.69 69.61 -77.24
CA SER A 73 -11.94 69.38 -77.97
C SER A 73 -11.70 69.58 -79.46
N VAL A 74 -12.35 68.76 -80.30
CA VAL A 74 -12.34 68.92 -81.76
C VAL A 74 -13.10 70.16 -82.25
N VAL A 75 -13.90 70.78 -81.38
CA VAL A 75 -14.67 72.00 -81.67
C VAL A 75 -14.50 72.99 -80.52
N ASP A 76 -14.17 74.23 -80.86
CA ASP A 76 -14.12 75.38 -79.95
C ASP A 76 -15.14 76.43 -80.39
N PHE A 77 -16.12 76.73 -79.51
CA PHE A 77 -17.18 77.70 -79.81
C PHE A 77 -16.77 79.09 -79.33
N VAL A 78 -16.59 80.02 -80.27
CA VAL A 78 -16.30 81.44 -80.00
C VAL A 78 -17.57 82.29 -80.01
N ASP A 79 -17.54 83.43 -79.32
CA ASP A 79 -18.68 84.36 -79.30
C ASP A 79 -19.02 84.87 -80.71
N GLY A 80 -20.32 84.91 -81.02
CA GLY A 80 -20.82 85.22 -82.35
C GLY A 80 -20.74 84.08 -83.39
N ALA A 81 -20.21 82.89 -83.04
CA ALA A 81 -20.24 81.73 -83.93
C ALA A 81 -21.69 81.22 -84.12
N LEU A 82 -22.06 80.95 -85.38
CA LEU A 82 -23.34 80.31 -85.68
C LEU A 82 -23.28 78.83 -85.26
N LEU A 83 -24.13 78.43 -84.32
CA LEU A 83 -24.30 77.03 -83.94
C LEU A 83 -24.93 76.26 -85.11
N ARG A 84 -24.08 75.57 -85.87
CA ARG A 84 -24.50 74.66 -86.94
C ARG A 84 -24.58 73.24 -86.43
N GLU A 85 -25.38 72.42 -87.09
CA GLU A 85 -25.51 70.98 -86.83
C GLU A 85 -24.15 70.27 -86.93
N GLU A 86 -23.35 70.59 -87.95
CA GLU A 86 -22.06 69.92 -88.20
C GLU A 86 -21.05 70.00 -87.02
N PRO A 87 -20.74 71.16 -86.41
CA PRO A 87 -19.91 71.20 -85.19
C PRO A 87 -20.56 70.55 -83.96
N LEU A 88 -21.89 70.57 -83.86
CA LEU A 88 -22.61 69.95 -82.73
C LEU A 88 -22.56 68.43 -82.80
N ASP A 89 -22.80 67.86 -83.99
CA ASP A 89 -22.71 66.42 -84.24
C ASP A 89 -21.29 65.93 -84.07
N LEU A 90 -20.30 66.68 -84.59
CA LEU A 90 -18.88 66.35 -84.42
C LEU A 90 -18.49 66.29 -82.94
N LEU A 91 -18.92 67.26 -82.14
CA LEU A 91 -18.66 67.28 -80.69
C LEU A 91 -19.37 66.12 -79.97
N ASN A 92 -20.60 65.80 -80.33
CA ASN A 92 -21.35 64.68 -79.75
C ASN A 92 -20.69 63.33 -80.08
N ILE A 93 -20.28 63.12 -81.33
CA ILE A 93 -19.57 61.91 -81.77
C ILE A 93 -18.22 61.80 -81.06
N PHE A 94 -17.48 62.91 -80.91
CA PHE A 94 -16.22 62.95 -80.18
C PHE A 94 -16.37 62.45 -78.74
N TYR A 95 -17.34 62.96 -77.99
CA TYR A 95 -17.59 62.50 -76.63
C TYR A 95 -18.11 61.06 -76.59
N LEU A 96 -18.98 60.65 -77.53
CA LEU A 96 -19.43 59.26 -77.63
C LEU A 96 -18.25 58.29 -77.82
N TYR A 97 -17.27 58.68 -78.64
CA TYR A 97 -16.10 57.86 -78.90
C TYR A 97 -15.20 57.72 -77.68
N ILE A 98 -14.99 58.80 -76.92
CA ILE A 98 -14.25 58.77 -75.65
C ILE A 98 -14.97 57.84 -74.65
N VAL A 99 -16.29 57.91 -74.55
CA VAL A 99 -17.07 57.05 -73.63
C VAL A 99 -16.96 55.59 -74.05
N GLN A 100 -17.10 55.27 -75.34
CA GLN A 100 -16.93 53.91 -75.85
C GLN A 100 -15.54 53.35 -75.56
N GLU A 101 -14.48 54.13 -75.85
CA GLU A 101 -13.10 53.74 -75.56
C GLU A 101 -12.85 53.50 -74.06
N THR A 102 -13.47 54.33 -73.21
CA THR A 102 -13.35 54.19 -71.75
C THR A 102 -14.06 52.93 -71.24
N VAL A 103 -15.26 52.63 -71.74
CA VAL A 103 -16.00 51.41 -71.38
C VAL A 103 -15.24 50.17 -71.83
N ASP A 104 -14.78 50.14 -73.08
CA ASP A 104 -14.00 49.04 -73.62
C ASP A 104 -12.70 48.81 -72.82
N GLN A 105 -12.01 49.87 -72.41
CA GLN A 105 -10.83 49.77 -71.53
C GLN A 105 -11.16 49.24 -70.14
N ALA A 106 -12.28 49.66 -69.56
CA ALA A 106 -12.73 49.18 -68.25
C ALA A 106 -13.12 47.69 -68.29
N GLU A 107 -13.81 47.25 -69.35
CA GLU A 107 -14.15 45.85 -69.56
C GLU A 107 -12.91 44.97 -69.72
N MET A 108 -11.92 45.41 -70.53
CA MET A 108 -10.64 44.71 -70.66
C MET A 108 -9.91 44.60 -69.30
N ALA A 109 -9.88 45.68 -68.51
CA ALA A 109 -9.25 45.66 -67.20
C ALA A 109 -9.95 44.70 -66.23
N LEU A 110 -11.28 44.63 -66.29
CA LEU A 110 -12.09 43.70 -65.48
C LEU A 110 -11.82 42.25 -65.87
N GLU A 111 -11.76 41.93 -67.15
CA GLU A 111 -11.45 40.59 -67.64
C GLU A 111 -10.06 40.13 -67.20
N VAL A 112 -9.05 41.01 -67.29
CA VAL A 112 -7.70 40.72 -66.77
C VAL A 112 -7.74 40.47 -65.26
N SER A 113 -8.46 41.30 -64.48
CA SER A 113 -8.58 41.11 -63.03
C SER A 113 -9.23 39.77 -62.69
N GLN A 114 -10.33 39.41 -63.33
CA GLN A 114 -11.01 38.13 -63.13
C GLN A 114 -10.12 36.94 -63.52
N GLY A 115 -9.33 37.08 -64.57
CA GLY A 115 -8.35 36.07 -64.98
C GLY A 115 -7.22 35.89 -63.96
N ILE A 116 -6.77 36.97 -63.31
CA ILE A 116 -5.78 36.90 -62.22
C ILE A 116 -6.38 36.17 -61.01
N ASP A 117 -7.61 36.52 -60.61
CA ASP A 117 -8.30 35.90 -59.49
C ASP A 117 -8.51 34.39 -59.72
N ALA A 118 -8.93 34.01 -60.92
CA ALA A 118 -9.08 32.60 -61.31
C ALA A 118 -7.75 31.83 -61.24
N LYS A 119 -6.66 32.40 -61.77
CA LYS A 119 -5.32 31.80 -61.69
C LYS A 119 -4.80 31.70 -60.26
N ALA A 120 -5.10 32.70 -59.42
CA ALA A 120 -4.74 32.67 -58.01
C ALA A 120 -5.49 31.56 -57.27
N GLN A 121 -6.78 31.36 -57.56
CA GLN A 121 -7.55 30.26 -56.99
C GLN A 121 -7.03 28.90 -57.45
N GLU A 122 -6.75 28.73 -58.74
CA GLU A 122 -6.16 27.48 -59.26
C GLU A 122 -4.80 27.17 -58.59
N ALA A 123 -3.99 28.20 -58.33
CA ALA A 123 -2.72 28.03 -57.62
C ALA A 123 -2.94 27.62 -56.15
N LEU A 124 -3.93 28.21 -55.47
CA LEU A 124 -4.30 27.83 -54.10
C LEU A 124 -4.81 26.39 -54.03
N ASP A 125 -5.65 25.98 -54.96
CA ASP A 125 -6.19 24.62 -55.02
C ASP A 125 -5.05 23.59 -55.20
N LYS A 126 -4.11 23.84 -56.13
CA LYS A 126 -2.92 22.99 -56.30
C LYS A 126 -2.04 22.90 -55.05
N VAL A 127 -1.91 24.00 -54.30
CA VAL A 127 -1.15 24.00 -53.05
C VAL A 127 -1.87 23.17 -51.98
N ASN A 128 -3.19 23.31 -51.88
CA ASN A 128 -3.99 22.53 -50.92
C ASN A 128 -3.94 21.03 -51.24
N ASP A 129 -4.08 20.65 -52.51
CA ASP A 129 -3.97 19.25 -52.96
C ASP A 129 -2.58 18.67 -52.61
N ALA A 130 -1.51 19.44 -52.87
CA ALA A 130 -0.15 19.02 -52.53
C ALA A 130 0.08 18.88 -51.01
N ILE A 131 -0.56 19.72 -50.20
CA ILE A 131 -0.52 19.61 -48.72
C ILE A 131 -1.24 18.34 -48.27
N GLU A 132 -2.42 18.06 -48.83
CA GLU A 132 -3.21 16.87 -48.48
C GLU A 132 -2.46 15.58 -48.85
N GLU A 133 -1.86 15.53 -50.04
CA GLU A 133 -1.01 14.40 -50.47
C GLU A 133 0.21 14.22 -49.55
N ALA A 134 0.88 15.32 -49.17
CA ALA A 134 2.02 15.26 -48.26
C ALA A 134 1.61 14.75 -46.86
N LEU A 135 0.46 15.18 -46.32
CA LEU A 135 -0.05 14.71 -45.04
C LEU A 135 -0.42 13.23 -45.08
N ALA A 136 -1.07 12.78 -46.15
CA ALA A 136 -1.41 11.37 -46.35
C ALA A 136 -0.14 10.49 -46.43
N ALA A 137 0.89 10.93 -47.16
CA ALA A 137 2.16 10.22 -47.23
C ALA A 137 2.90 10.16 -45.88
N VAL A 138 2.78 11.20 -45.04
CA VAL A 138 3.31 11.19 -43.67
C VAL A 138 2.57 10.16 -42.82
N ASP A 139 1.24 10.13 -42.87
CA ASP A 139 0.42 9.18 -42.12
C ASP A 139 0.71 7.73 -42.52
N GLU A 140 0.76 7.45 -43.83
CA GLU A 140 1.10 6.12 -44.37
C GLU A 140 2.48 5.62 -43.89
N ARG A 141 3.44 6.53 -43.71
CA ARG A 141 4.78 6.17 -43.21
C ARG A 141 4.83 6.01 -41.70
N LEU A 142 4.09 6.81 -40.94
CA LEU A 142 4.16 6.83 -39.47
C LEU A 142 3.25 5.81 -38.80
N ALA A 143 2.07 5.54 -39.35
CA ALA A 143 1.12 4.57 -38.82
C ALA A 143 1.74 3.18 -38.58
N PRO A 144 2.42 2.54 -39.56
CA PRO A 144 3.01 1.22 -39.34
C PRO A 144 4.15 1.25 -38.32
N ILE A 145 4.96 2.32 -38.30
CA ILE A 145 6.06 2.48 -37.33
C ILE A 145 5.50 2.56 -35.91
N LEU A 146 4.41 3.31 -35.71
CA LEU A 146 3.78 3.45 -34.41
C LEU A 146 3.17 2.13 -33.93
N GLU A 147 2.51 1.40 -34.84
CA GLU A 147 1.94 0.09 -34.54
C GLU A 147 3.02 -0.93 -34.18
N GLU A 148 4.10 -1.02 -34.97
CA GLU A 148 5.26 -1.88 -34.68
C GLU A 148 5.91 -1.51 -33.34
N THR A 149 6.09 -0.21 -33.06
CA THR A 149 6.66 0.26 -31.79
C THR A 149 5.78 -0.11 -30.60
N LEU A 150 4.44 -0.04 -30.74
CA LEU A 150 3.50 -0.44 -29.69
C LEU A 150 3.55 -1.94 -29.40
N VAL A 151 3.69 -2.77 -30.44
CA VAL A 151 3.87 -4.22 -30.30
C VAL A 151 5.14 -4.52 -29.53
N VAL A 152 6.29 -3.96 -29.96
CA VAL A 152 7.58 -4.15 -29.28
C VAL A 152 7.52 -3.69 -27.83
N LEU A 153 6.88 -2.55 -27.54
CA LEU A 153 6.75 -2.06 -26.16
C LEU A 153 5.92 -3.01 -25.28
N THR A 154 4.92 -3.67 -25.86
CA THR A 154 4.08 -4.65 -25.16
C THR A 154 4.88 -5.92 -24.84
N GLU A 155 5.69 -6.41 -25.78
CA GLU A 155 6.59 -7.55 -25.58
C GLU A 155 7.65 -7.27 -24.50
N ILE A 156 8.26 -6.07 -24.53
CA ILE A 156 9.24 -5.65 -23.51
C ILE A 156 8.60 -5.61 -22.12
N ARG A 157 7.36 -5.11 -22.00
CA ARG A 157 6.64 -5.08 -20.71
C ARG A 157 6.34 -6.48 -20.19
N ALA A 158 5.93 -7.40 -21.06
CA ALA A 158 5.71 -8.80 -20.67
C ALA A 158 7.01 -9.44 -20.16
N THR A 159 8.12 -9.24 -20.90
CA THR A 159 9.44 -9.73 -20.50
C THR A 159 9.89 -9.15 -19.15
N ALA A 160 9.67 -7.85 -18.91
CA ALA A 160 10.02 -7.22 -17.64
C ALA A 160 9.25 -7.83 -16.45
N ALA A 161 7.97 -8.17 -16.61
CA ALA A 161 7.17 -8.83 -15.58
C ALA A 161 7.65 -10.26 -15.27
N GLU A 162 8.10 -11.00 -16.29
CA GLU A 162 8.72 -12.31 -16.10
C GLU A 162 10.04 -12.21 -15.33
N VAL A 163 10.84 -11.18 -15.59
CA VAL A 163 12.09 -10.90 -14.86
C VAL A 163 11.82 -10.58 -13.39
N GLU A 164 10.79 -9.78 -13.10
CA GLU A 164 10.37 -9.46 -11.72
C GLU A 164 9.96 -10.74 -10.98
N THR A 165 9.12 -11.57 -11.60
CA THR A 165 8.71 -12.87 -11.05
C THR A 165 9.91 -13.79 -10.77
N THR A 166 10.87 -13.83 -11.70
CA THR A 166 12.08 -14.63 -11.55
C THR A 166 12.96 -14.11 -10.41
N SER A 167 13.05 -12.78 -10.25
CA SER A 167 13.77 -12.14 -9.16
C SER A 167 13.17 -12.49 -7.79
N ASP A 168 11.85 -12.46 -7.66
CA ASP A 168 11.16 -12.82 -6.42
C ASP A 168 11.38 -14.29 -6.05
N LEU A 169 11.29 -15.20 -7.02
CA LEU A 169 11.58 -16.62 -6.82
C LEU A 169 13.04 -16.87 -6.41
N LEU A 170 13.99 -16.10 -6.95
CA LEU A 170 15.40 -16.19 -6.55
C LEU A 170 15.63 -15.72 -5.12
N LEU A 171 14.91 -14.68 -4.66
CA LEU A 171 14.97 -14.21 -3.28
C LEU A 171 14.39 -15.26 -2.31
N GLU A 172 13.25 -15.87 -2.65
CA GLU A 172 12.64 -16.93 -1.86
C GLU A 172 13.56 -18.17 -1.78
N LEU A 173 14.16 -18.56 -2.92
CA LEU A 173 15.13 -19.65 -2.96
C LEU A 173 16.37 -19.34 -2.12
N TYR A 174 16.86 -18.10 -2.13
CA TYR A 174 18.01 -17.68 -1.35
C TYR A 174 17.75 -17.79 0.16
N GLU A 175 16.61 -17.29 0.65
CA GLU A 175 16.26 -17.42 2.07
C GLU A 175 16.06 -18.90 2.46
N THR A 176 15.41 -19.71 1.60
CA THR A 176 15.27 -21.15 1.83
C THR A 176 16.63 -21.85 1.94
N LEU A 177 17.57 -21.52 1.04
CA LEU A 177 18.91 -22.09 1.05
C LEU A 177 19.66 -21.69 2.32
N LYS A 178 19.58 -20.41 2.72
CA LYS A 178 20.19 -19.89 3.94
C LYS A 178 19.64 -20.58 5.20
N ASP A 179 18.34 -20.82 5.27
CA ASP A 179 17.73 -21.60 6.36
C ASP A 179 18.25 -23.04 6.38
N SER A 180 18.33 -23.69 5.20
CA SER A 180 18.84 -25.06 5.08
C SER A 180 20.30 -25.19 5.53
N VAL A 181 21.14 -24.19 5.21
CA VAL A 181 22.55 -24.13 5.63
C VAL A 181 22.65 -23.93 7.14
N THR A 182 21.79 -23.09 7.71
CA THR A 182 21.73 -22.87 9.17
C THR A 182 21.38 -24.19 9.88
N ILE A 183 20.35 -24.89 9.41
CA ILE A 183 19.95 -26.20 9.96
C ILE A 183 21.08 -27.23 9.86
N ALA A 184 21.77 -27.28 8.71
CA ALA A 184 22.90 -28.19 8.51
C ALA A 184 24.05 -27.87 9.48
N THR A 185 24.35 -26.59 9.67
CA THR A 185 25.38 -26.10 10.60
C THR A 185 25.03 -26.49 12.04
N ASP A 186 23.81 -26.19 12.50
CA ASP A 186 23.34 -26.58 13.84
C ASP A 186 23.39 -28.11 14.03
N SER A 187 23.10 -28.89 12.99
CA SER A 187 23.19 -30.35 13.06
C SER A 187 24.62 -30.85 13.20
N ALA A 188 25.58 -30.18 12.54
CA ALA A 188 26.99 -30.51 12.63
C ALA A 188 27.54 -30.19 14.02
N GLU A 189 27.21 -29.03 14.59
CA GLU A 189 27.57 -28.66 15.96
C GLU A 189 27.00 -29.65 16.99
N ARG A 190 25.75 -30.09 16.82
CA ARG A 190 25.17 -31.14 17.68
C ARG A 190 25.91 -32.47 17.57
N ALA A 191 26.34 -32.85 16.36
CA ALA A 191 27.09 -34.08 16.14
C ALA A 191 28.50 -34.02 16.76
N GLU A 192 29.17 -32.87 16.65
CA GLU A 192 30.48 -32.62 17.28
C GLU A 192 30.39 -32.72 18.80
N LYS A 193 29.38 -32.09 19.41
CA LYS A 193 29.14 -32.20 20.85
C LYS A 193 28.85 -33.64 21.29
N ALA A 194 28.04 -34.37 20.53
CA ALA A 194 27.74 -35.77 20.84
C ALA A 194 28.99 -36.67 20.73
N LEU A 195 29.92 -36.34 19.83
CA LEU A 195 31.21 -37.04 19.73
C LEU A 195 32.08 -36.74 20.96
N GLU A 196 32.18 -35.48 21.39
CA GLU A 196 32.90 -35.10 22.61
C GLU A 196 32.35 -35.83 23.86
N GLU A 197 31.02 -35.89 24.00
CA GLU A 197 30.36 -36.65 25.07
C GLU A 197 30.66 -38.16 25.00
N ALA A 198 30.69 -38.74 23.80
CA ALA A 198 31.01 -40.15 23.59
C ALA A 198 32.48 -40.47 23.89
N GLU A 199 33.41 -39.57 23.53
CA GLU A 199 34.83 -39.69 23.86
C GLU A 199 35.07 -39.60 25.37
N ASP A 200 34.39 -38.69 26.07
CA ASP A 200 34.46 -38.60 27.54
C ASP A 200 33.93 -39.89 28.21
N LEU A 201 32.81 -40.42 27.73
CA LEU A 201 32.25 -41.69 28.19
C LEU A 201 33.22 -42.87 27.95
N LEU A 202 33.86 -42.94 26.78
CA LEU A 202 34.83 -43.99 26.48
C LEU A 202 36.07 -43.89 27.37
N ASN A 203 36.60 -42.68 27.56
CA ASN A 203 37.75 -42.44 28.43
C ASN A 203 37.45 -42.73 29.90
N ASN A 204 36.17 -42.62 30.30
CA ASN A 204 35.71 -42.95 31.65
C ASN A 204 35.13 -44.38 31.76
N THR A 205 35.20 -45.19 30.70
CA THR A 205 34.72 -46.58 30.72
C THR A 205 35.75 -47.49 31.39
N VAL A 206 35.32 -48.20 32.44
CA VAL A 206 36.14 -49.20 33.15
C VAL A 206 36.05 -50.53 32.42
N SER A 207 37.16 -50.98 31.85
CA SER A 207 37.25 -52.34 31.34
C SER A 207 37.58 -53.30 32.49
N VAL A 208 36.77 -54.36 32.67
CA VAL A 208 36.98 -55.38 33.72
C VAL A 208 37.26 -56.71 33.03
N THR A 209 38.48 -57.22 33.21
CA THR A 209 38.90 -58.52 32.69
C THR A 209 39.17 -59.49 33.83
N VAL A 210 38.76 -60.75 33.65
CA VAL A 210 39.08 -61.83 34.59
C VAL A 210 40.39 -62.45 34.11
N VAL A 211 41.44 -62.40 34.93
CA VAL A 211 42.76 -62.95 34.61
C VAL A 211 43.06 -64.10 35.55
N GLU A 212 43.56 -65.22 35.01
CA GLU A 212 44.11 -66.31 35.81
C GLU A 212 45.46 -65.90 36.36
N ASP A 213 45.58 -65.90 37.68
CA ASP A 213 46.87 -65.79 38.36
C ASP A 213 47.60 -67.14 38.33
N SER A 214 48.92 -67.05 38.41
CA SER A 214 49.90 -68.14 38.46
C SER A 214 49.61 -69.26 39.46
N ASP A 215 48.69 -69.05 40.41
CA ASP A 215 48.22 -70.00 41.42
C ASP A 215 46.82 -70.59 41.14
N ALA A 216 46.29 -70.50 39.91
CA ALA A 216 44.94 -70.93 39.52
C ALA A 216 43.80 -70.23 40.29
N SER A 217 44.04 -68.97 40.67
CA SER A 217 43.03 -68.06 41.24
C SER A 217 42.58 -67.05 40.17
N TYR A 218 41.30 -66.68 40.17
CA TYR A 218 40.77 -65.67 39.24
C TYR A 218 40.74 -64.30 39.93
N VAL A 219 41.42 -63.32 39.34
CA VAL A 219 41.40 -61.92 39.80
C VAL A 219 40.66 -61.03 38.79
N LEU A 220 39.99 -59.98 39.29
CA LEU A 220 39.38 -58.94 38.46
C LEU A 220 40.41 -57.84 38.23
N GLN A 221 40.85 -57.66 36.99
CA GLN A 221 41.70 -56.55 36.58
C GLN A 221 40.82 -55.45 35.99
N MET A 222 40.97 -54.24 36.52
CA MET A 222 40.25 -53.05 36.05
C MET A 222 41.25 -52.06 35.44
N GLU A 223 40.99 -51.58 34.23
CA GLU A 223 41.85 -50.62 33.53
C GLU A 223 41.06 -49.34 33.21
N PHE A 224 41.68 -48.19 33.51
CA PHE A 224 41.18 -46.84 33.24
C PHE A 224 42.13 -46.16 32.24
N GLY A 225 41.77 -46.10 30.96
CA GLY A 225 42.61 -45.49 29.92
C GLY A 225 43.99 -46.16 29.76
N GLU A 226 45.01 -45.39 29.33
CA GLU A 226 46.35 -45.89 28.93
C GLU A 226 47.34 -46.09 30.11
N THR A 227 46.90 -45.97 31.36
CA THR A 227 47.77 -46.16 32.54
C THR A 227 47.33 -47.37 33.35
N ALA A 228 48.04 -48.49 33.18
CA ALA A 228 47.82 -49.71 33.96
C ALA A 228 48.14 -49.47 35.45
N ILE A 229 47.11 -49.36 36.28
CA ILE A 229 47.26 -49.39 37.75
C ILE A 229 47.38 -50.86 38.18
N THR A 230 48.61 -51.36 38.29
CA THR A 230 48.90 -52.64 38.96
C THR A 230 49.14 -52.37 40.44
N THR A 231 48.07 -52.25 41.21
CA THR A 231 48.16 -52.30 42.69
C THR A 231 47.37 -53.48 43.21
N PRO A 232 47.96 -54.38 44.02
CA PRO A 232 47.35 -55.66 44.40
C PRO A 232 46.22 -55.54 45.44
N ASN A 233 45.72 -54.33 45.72
CA ASN A 233 44.60 -54.12 46.66
C ASN A 233 43.87 -52.81 46.37
N LEU A 234 43.09 -52.75 45.29
CA LEU A 234 42.05 -51.74 45.11
C LEU A 234 40.79 -52.20 45.86
N LYS A 235 40.63 -51.80 47.13
CA LYS A 235 39.29 -51.71 47.73
C LYS A 235 38.65 -50.41 47.23
N SER A 236 38.04 -50.45 46.06
CA SER A 236 37.14 -49.38 45.61
C SER A 236 35.78 -49.56 46.27
N SER A 237 35.68 -49.21 47.55
CA SER A 237 34.41 -48.68 48.05
C SER A 237 34.69 -47.25 48.50
N SER A 238 34.46 -46.28 47.62
CA SER A 238 34.02 -44.99 48.14
C SER A 238 32.79 -45.33 49.00
N PRO A 239 32.81 -45.06 50.32
CA PRO A 239 31.68 -45.45 51.14
C PRO A 239 30.44 -44.80 50.51
N ALA A 240 29.36 -45.56 50.33
CA ALA A 240 28.13 -45.06 49.70
C ALA A 240 27.58 -43.78 50.38
N PHE A 241 28.10 -43.47 51.57
CA PHE A 241 27.81 -42.28 52.37
C PHE A 241 29.12 -41.76 53.00
N GLU A 242 29.30 -40.45 53.05
CA GLU A 242 30.43 -39.81 53.73
C GLU A 242 30.40 -40.08 55.24
N SER A 243 31.58 -40.24 55.88
CA SER A 243 31.67 -40.37 57.35
C SER A 243 31.01 -39.15 58.01
N GLY A 244 30.22 -39.41 59.06
CA GLY A 244 29.38 -38.39 59.69
C GLY A 244 27.95 -38.28 59.14
N THR A 245 27.65 -38.84 57.95
CA THR A 245 26.27 -38.93 57.43
C THR A 245 25.39 -39.72 58.40
N GLN A 246 24.18 -39.24 58.67
CA GLN A 246 23.21 -39.93 59.50
C GLN A 246 22.04 -40.45 58.66
N MET A 247 21.62 -41.68 58.91
CA MET A 247 20.49 -42.31 58.24
C MET A 247 19.62 -43.10 59.20
N LEU A 248 18.36 -43.34 58.78
CA LEU A 248 17.38 -44.12 59.53
C LEU A 248 17.47 -45.60 59.13
N PHE A 249 17.42 -46.48 60.13
CA PHE A 249 17.48 -47.92 59.98
C PHE A 249 16.43 -48.60 60.86
N ILE A 250 15.71 -49.62 60.36
CA ILE A 250 14.62 -50.28 61.10
C ILE A 250 15.09 -51.52 61.89
N GLN A 251 16.39 -51.82 61.88
CA GLN A 251 16.98 -52.88 62.71
C GLN A 251 17.41 -52.36 64.09
N ALA A 252 17.49 -53.25 65.08
CA ALA A 252 17.79 -52.88 66.47
C ALA A 252 19.22 -52.34 66.69
N THR A 253 20.19 -52.84 65.92
CA THR A 253 21.62 -52.49 66.01
C THR A 253 22.09 -51.79 64.74
N ALA A 254 22.98 -50.82 64.88
CA ALA A 254 23.57 -50.14 63.72
C ALA A 254 24.33 -51.15 62.83
N PRO A 255 24.25 -51.04 61.50
CA PRO A 255 25.06 -51.86 60.59
C PRO A 255 26.56 -51.74 60.90
N THR A 256 27.33 -52.74 60.48
CA THR A 256 28.78 -52.67 60.52
C THR A 256 29.28 -51.43 59.77
N GLY A 257 30.17 -50.66 60.40
CA GLY A 257 30.66 -49.38 59.87
C GLY A 257 29.73 -48.19 60.13
N TRP A 258 28.69 -48.36 60.96
CA TRP A 258 27.84 -47.30 61.45
C TRP A 258 27.72 -47.36 62.98
N THR A 259 27.69 -46.21 63.62
CA THR A 259 27.49 -46.07 65.08
C THR A 259 26.07 -45.57 65.37
N LYS A 260 25.33 -46.25 66.25
CA LYS A 260 23.98 -45.83 66.67
C LYS A 260 24.01 -44.47 67.36
N VAL A 261 23.20 -43.53 66.88
CA VAL A 261 23.00 -42.22 67.50
C VAL A 261 21.95 -42.36 68.60
N ILE A 262 22.37 -42.19 69.86
CA ILE A 262 21.50 -42.37 71.04
C ILE A 262 20.89 -41.07 71.57
N THR A 263 21.21 -39.93 70.96
CA THR A 263 20.72 -38.60 71.39
C THR A 263 19.27 -38.33 70.97
N HIS A 264 18.76 -39.06 69.99
CA HIS A 264 17.37 -38.95 69.52
C HIS A 264 16.62 -40.23 69.88
N ASN A 265 15.91 -40.18 71.01
CA ASN A 265 15.03 -41.26 71.47
C ASN A 265 13.61 -40.72 71.64
N ASP A 266 12.62 -41.52 71.26
CA ASP A 266 11.19 -41.22 71.44
C ASP A 266 10.77 -39.87 70.84
N LYS A 267 11.15 -39.63 69.57
CA LYS A 267 10.89 -38.41 68.81
C LYS A 267 10.24 -38.71 67.46
N ALA A 268 9.38 -37.81 66.99
CA ALA A 268 8.88 -37.82 65.62
C ALA A 268 9.84 -37.07 64.68
N LEU A 269 9.90 -37.48 63.41
CA LEU A 269 10.62 -36.77 62.36
C LEU A 269 9.74 -35.65 61.77
N ARG A 270 10.33 -34.47 61.57
CA ARG A 270 9.70 -33.34 60.88
C ARG A 270 10.55 -32.93 59.68
N ILE A 271 9.98 -32.97 58.49
CA ILE A 271 10.61 -32.49 57.26
C ILE A 271 10.44 -30.97 57.19
N VAL A 272 11.55 -30.25 57.04
CA VAL A 272 11.57 -28.78 56.89
C VAL A 272 12.42 -28.41 55.68
N SER A 273 12.08 -27.30 55.03
CA SER A 273 12.91 -26.69 53.98
C SER A 273 13.91 -25.66 54.52
N SER A 274 13.87 -25.38 55.82
CA SER A 274 14.82 -24.52 56.55
C SER A 274 15.96 -25.36 57.17
N VAL A 275 16.82 -24.73 58.00
CA VAL A 275 17.97 -25.41 58.63
C VAL A 275 17.52 -26.67 59.38
N GLY A 276 18.00 -27.83 58.91
CA GLY A 276 17.73 -29.16 59.47
C GLY A 276 18.67 -29.54 60.63
N GLY A 277 18.46 -30.73 61.21
CA GLY A 277 19.32 -31.27 62.29
C GLY A 277 19.09 -30.66 63.68
N ILE A 278 18.14 -29.74 63.82
CA ILE A 278 17.74 -29.16 65.12
C ILE A 278 16.74 -30.06 65.86
N SER A 279 16.91 -30.24 67.16
CA SER A 279 15.93 -30.89 68.04
C SER A 279 15.06 -29.84 68.72
N GLY A 280 13.73 -30.03 68.69
CA GLY A 280 12.76 -29.16 69.37
C GLY A 280 11.57 -29.93 69.91
N GLY A 281 10.72 -29.27 70.71
CA GLY A 281 9.59 -29.89 71.42
C GLY A 281 9.99 -30.60 72.71
N THR A 282 9.04 -30.79 73.63
CA THR A 282 9.25 -31.37 74.97
C THR A 282 8.47 -32.65 75.25
N VAL A 283 7.46 -32.98 74.43
CA VAL A 283 6.61 -34.18 74.62
C VAL A 283 7.19 -35.35 73.82
N PRO A 284 7.48 -36.51 74.44
CA PRO A 284 7.95 -37.70 73.74
C PRO A 284 6.90 -38.29 72.77
N PHE A 285 7.33 -38.97 71.71
CA PHE A 285 6.44 -39.54 70.69
C PHE A 285 5.42 -40.50 71.30
N THR A 286 5.85 -41.47 72.09
CA THR A 286 4.94 -42.43 72.74
C THR A 286 3.90 -41.70 73.61
N THR A 287 4.30 -40.67 74.37
CA THR A 287 3.38 -39.87 75.21
C THR A 287 2.46 -38.96 74.39
N ALA A 288 2.91 -38.47 73.24
CA ALA A 288 2.07 -37.67 72.36
C ALA A 288 0.93 -38.51 71.78
N PHE A 289 1.23 -39.78 71.44
CA PHE A 289 0.31 -40.69 70.78
C PHE A 289 -0.41 -41.67 71.73
N THR A 290 -0.05 -41.75 73.01
CA THR A 290 -0.85 -42.54 73.98
C THR A 290 -2.26 -42.00 74.13
N LEU A 291 -3.19 -42.89 74.50
CA LEU A 291 -4.55 -42.58 74.90
C LEU A 291 -4.64 -41.29 75.73
N ARG A 292 -5.36 -40.31 75.19
CA ARG A 292 -5.71 -39.06 75.88
C ARG A 292 -7.18 -39.07 76.21
N GLU A 293 -7.48 -38.93 77.49
CA GLU A 293 -8.85 -38.70 77.92
C GLU A 293 -9.29 -37.32 77.44
N ILE A 294 -10.36 -37.28 76.65
CA ILE A 294 -11.03 -36.02 76.32
C ILE A 294 -12.00 -35.75 77.45
N SER A 295 -11.52 -35.00 78.45
CA SER A 295 -12.35 -34.46 79.51
C SER A 295 -12.44 -32.94 79.36
N GLY A 296 -13.66 -32.42 79.40
CA GLY A 296 -13.90 -30.99 79.39
C GLY A 296 -15.24 -30.68 80.03
N SER A 297 -15.31 -29.55 80.72
CA SER A 297 -16.58 -28.96 81.12
C SER A 297 -16.78 -27.72 80.28
N ILE A 298 -17.93 -27.61 79.60
CA ILE A 298 -18.35 -26.32 79.08
C ILE A 298 -18.78 -25.52 80.31
N GLY A 299 -18.06 -24.43 80.59
CA GLY A 299 -18.30 -23.59 81.75
C GLY A 299 -19.77 -23.15 81.84
N ASN A 300 -20.22 -22.84 83.05
CA ASN A 300 -21.63 -22.57 83.29
C ASN A 300 -22.16 -21.40 82.45
N THR A 301 -23.20 -21.65 81.67
CA THR A 301 -23.96 -20.60 80.99
C THR A 301 -25.14 -20.21 81.88
N THR A 302 -25.10 -18.97 82.34
CA THR A 302 -26.27 -18.29 82.89
C THR A 302 -26.84 -17.40 81.80
N LEU A 303 -28.06 -17.67 81.35
CA LEU A 303 -28.70 -16.86 80.32
C LEU A 303 -28.84 -15.41 80.81
N THR A 304 -28.35 -14.48 79.99
CA THR A 304 -28.56 -13.04 80.18
C THR A 304 -29.88 -12.61 79.53
N VAL A 305 -30.45 -11.48 79.97
CA VAL A 305 -31.68 -10.93 79.37
C VAL A 305 -31.53 -10.73 77.85
N ALA A 306 -30.32 -10.41 77.38
CA ALA A 306 -30.03 -10.24 75.96
C ALA A 306 -30.10 -11.55 75.14
N GLN A 307 -29.97 -12.72 75.77
CA GLN A 307 -29.99 -14.02 75.10
C GLN A 307 -31.39 -14.64 75.02
N MET A 308 -32.39 -14.03 75.65
CA MET A 308 -33.79 -14.42 75.50
C MET A 308 -34.47 -13.47 74.50
N PRO A 309 -35.12 -13.98 73.44
CA PRO A 309 -35.95 -13.14 72.59
C PRO A 309 -36.96 -12.36 73.44
N SER A 310 -37.11 -11.08 73.15
CA SER A 310 -38.07 -10.22 73.87
C SER A 310 -39.46 -10.82 73.74
N HIS A 311 -40.02 -11.21 74.88
CA HIS A 311 -41.42 -11.59 74.99
C HIS A 311 -42.04 -10.77 76.13
N SER A 312 -43.33 -10.44 75.99
CA SER A 312 -44.09 -9.69 76.98
C SER A 312 -45.35 -10.45 77.35
N HIS A 313 -45.68 -10.46 78.63
CA HIS A 313 -47.02 -10.83 79.08
C HIS A 313 -47.80 -9.53 79.37
N SER A 314 -48.99 -9.41 78.79
CA SER A 314 -49.86 -8.24 78.97
C SER A 314 -50.79 -8.44 80.16
N TYR A 315 -50.90 -7.43 81.02
CA TYR A 315 -51.98 -7.33 82.00
C TYR A 315 -52.47 -5.88 82.09
N THR A 316 -53.65 -5.71 82.69
CA THR A 316 -54.31 -4.40 82.82
C THR A 316 -54.03 -3.83 84.20
N ALA A 317 -53.33 -2.69 84.28
CA ALA A 317 -53.10 -1.96 85.54
C ALA A 317 -53.85 -0.63 85.56
N ALA A 318 -54.29 -0.18 86.73
CA ALA A 318 -54.92 1.14 86.89
C ALA A 318 -53.85 2.25 86.76
N GLY A 319 -54.01 3.16 85.79
CA GLY A 319 -53.02 4.20 85.48
C GLY A 319 -52.97 5.30 86.55
N GLY A 320 -51.76 5.62 87.03
CA GLY A 320 -51.52 6.71 88.00
C GLY A 320 -51.45 8.08 87.31
N SER A 321 -52.54 8.83 87.36
CA SER A 321 -52.61 10.21 86.89
C SER A 321 -52.06 11.18 87.95
N THR A 322 -51.05 11.99 87.60
CA THR A 322 -50.86 13.29 88.25
C THR A 322 -51.90 14.25 87.68
N CYS A 323 -53.05 14.27 88.33
CA CYS A 323 -54.16 15.16 88.05
C CYS A 323 -53.77 16.61 88.39
N TYR A 324 -53.83 17.50 87.40
CA TYR A 324 -54.15 18.90 87.65
C TYR A 324 -55.68 19.03 87.63
N PRO A 325 -56.30 19.66 88.64
CA PRO A 325 -57.74 19.65 88.79
C PRO A 325 -58.38 20.74 87.91
N SER A 326 -58.95 20.36 86.77
CA SER A 326 -60.07 21.09 86.18
C SER A 326 -61.18 20.11 85.83
N GLN A 327 -62.37 20.41 86.35
CA GLN A 327 -63.56 19.57 86.43
C GLN A 327 -64.07 19.15 85.04
N ASP A 328 -63.78 17.93 84.62
CA ASP A 328 -64.80 16.93 84.21
C ASP A 328 -64.14 15.70 83.54
N GLY A 329 -63.96 14.65 84.35
CA GLY A 329 -64.54 13.35 84.00
C GLY A 329 -63.83 12.40 83.04
N THR A 330 -62.53 12.53 82.74
CA THR A 330 -61.83 11.42 82.05
C THR A 330 -61.12 10.50 83.04
N SER A 331 -61.83 9.41 83.36
CA SER A 331 -61.33 8.25 84.09
C SER A 331 -59.99 7.80 83.52
N ALA A 332 -59.00 7.61 84.40
CA ALA A 332 -57.70 7.06 84.06
C ALA A 332 -57.89 5.76 83.26
N ARG A 333 -57.65 5.81 81.95
CA ARG A 333 -57.73 4.61 81.10
C ARG A 333 -56.61 3.69 81.59
N PRO A 334 -56.90 2.41 81.88
CA PRO A 334 -55.85 1.49 82.30
C PRO A 334 -54.79 1.46 81.21
N ALA A 335 -53.56 1.84 81.58
CA ALA A 335 -52.45 1.82 80.67
C ALA A 335 -51.98 0.37 80.55
N GLY A 336 -51.86 -0.13 79.32
CA GLY A 336 -51.21 -1.40 79.06
C GLY A 336 -49.83 -1.37 79.69
N SER A 337 -49.64 -2.17 80.73
CA SER A 337 -48.36 -2.30 81.43
C SER A 337 -47.81 -3.67 81.13
N ASN A 338 -46.52 -3.75 80.84
CA ASN A 338 -45.82 -5.02 80.79
C ASN A 338 -45.27 -5.31 82.20
N THR A 339 -45.34 -6.56 82.63
CA THR A 339 -44.45 -6.98 83.71
C THR A 339 -43.04 -6.88 83.14
N GLY A 340 -42.13 -6.19 83.82
CA GLY A 340 -40.72 -6.22 83.41
C GLY A 340 -40.27 -7.67 83.26
N ALA A 341 -39.61 -8.01 82.16
CA ALA A 341 -39.21 -9.38 81.89
C ALA A 341 -38.14 -9.80 82.91
N ALA A 342 -38.48 -10.70 83.82
CA ALA A 342 -37.54 -11.33 84.74
C ALA A 342 -37.66 -12.85 84.64
N GLY A 343 -36.74 -13.47 83.89
CA GLY A 343 -36.56 -14.92 83.86
C GLY A 343 -35.61 -15.38 84.97
N GLY A 344 -35.87 -16.55 85.54
CA GLY A 344 -34.95 -17.20 86.48
C GLY A 344 -33.72 -17.74 85.76
N ASN A 345 -32.53 -17.43 86.27
CA ASN A 345 -31.25 -17.65 85.59
C ASN A 345 -30.45 -18.79 86.23
N GLY A 346 -31.14 -19.89 86.54
CA GLY A 346 -30.54 -21.11 87.07
C GLY A 346 -29.45 -21.65 86.13
N ALA A 347 -28.22 -21.56 86.61
CA ALA A 347 -27.04 -22.17 86.04
C ALA A 347 -27.26 -23.68 85.80
N HIS A 348 -27.07 -24.15 84.57
CA HIS A 348 -26.86 -25.57 84.34
C HIS A 348 -25.66 -25.78 83.42
N THR A 349 -25.00 -26.92 83.61
CA THR A 349 -23.81 -27.29 82.87
C THR A 349 -24.05 -28.57 82.10
N HIS A 350 -23.35 -28.72 80.99
CA HIS A 350 -23.27 -29.96 80.25
C HIS A 350 -21.85 -30.50 80.36
N SER A 351 -21.72 -31.77 80.71
CA SER A 351 -20.44 -32.48 80.70
C SER A 351 -20.19 -33.03 79.29
N LEU A 352 -19.00 -32.77 78.76
CA LEU A 352 -18.52 -33.49 77.60
C LEU A 352 -17.89 -34.79 78.09
N THR A 353 -18.60 -35.90 77.89
CA THR A 353 -18.05 -37.25 78.09
C THR A 353 -17.72 -37.83 76.73
N GLY A 354 -16.45 -37.75 76.34
CA GLY A 354 -15.94 -38.39 75.13
C GLY A 354 -15.33 -39.75 75.45
N VAL A 355 -15.41 -40.71 74.53
CA VAL A 355 -14.51 -41.86 74.57
C VAL A 355 -13.09 -41.35 74.36
N SER A 356 -12.14 -41.82 75.17
CA SER A 356 -10.74 -41.46 75.07
C SER A 356 -10.23 -41.61 73.64
N VAL A 357 -9.48 -40.64 73.14
CA VAL A 357 -8.87 -40.72 71.81
C VAL A 357 -7.51 -41.39 71.96
N ASP A 358 -7.44 -42.64 71.53
CA ASP A 358 -6.21 -43.38 71.41
C ASP A 358 -5.60 -43.15 70.02
N LEU A 359 -4.48 -42.45 69.98
CA LEU A 359 -3.69 -42.26 68.76
C LEU A 359 -2.49 -43.22 68.72
N GLY A 360 -2.49 -44.25 69.57
CA GLY A 360 -1.43 -45.23 69.68
C GLY A 360 -1.35 -46.10 68.43
N VAL A 361 -0.75 -45.55 67.38
CA VAL A 361 -0.55 -46.25 66.11
C VAL A 361 0.46 -47.37 66.29
N GLN A 362 0.25 -48.48 65.57
CA GLN A 362 1.28 -49.50 65.42
C GLN A 362 2.52 -48.87 64.79
N TYR A 363 3.68 -49.04 65.43
CA TYR A 363 4.94 -48.50 64.95
C TYR A 363 6.00 -49.60 64.82
N VAL A 364 6.95 -49.37 63.93
CA VAL A 364 8.20 -50.14 63.83
C VAL A 364 9.30 -49.24 64.33
N ASP A 365 10.07 -49.71 65.31
CA ASP A 365 11.20 -48.95 65.82
C ASP A 365 12.27 -48.78 64.75
N ALA A 366 12.76 -47.56 64.63
CA ALA A 366 13.88 -47.23 63.79
C ALA A 366 14.94 -46.46 64.57
N ILE A 367 16.20 -46.78 64.31
CA ILE A 367 17.37 -46.14 64.90
C ILE A 367 17.99 -45.20 63.88
N ILE A 368 18.53 -44.08 64.37
CA ILE A 368 19.45 -43.28 63.56
C ILE A 368 20.84 -43.86 63.77
N ALA A 369 21.58 -44.10 62.70
CA ALA A 369 22.99 -44.44 62.78
C ALA A 369 23.82 -43.43 61.98
N ARG A 370 25.02 -43.13 62.48
CA ARG A 370 26.00 -42.27 61.83
C ARG A 370 27.08 -43.13 61.20
N LYS A 371 27.46 -42.84 59.95
CA LYS A 371 28.55 -43.54 59.28
C LYS A 371 29.84 -43.27 60.03
N ASP A 372 30.55 -44.34 60.40
CA ASP A 372 31.87 -44.28 61.04
C ASP A 372 32.90 -43.66 60.10
#